data_AF-A0A9D9DN29-F1
#
_entry.id   AF-A0A9D9DN29-F1
#
_cell.length_a   1.000
_cell.length_b   1.000
_cell.length_c   1.000
_cell.angle_alpha   90.00
_cell.angle_beta   90.00
_cell.angle_gamma   90.00
#
_symmetry.space_group_name_H-M   'P 1'
#
loop_
_entity.id
_entity.type
_entity.pdbx_description
1 polymer ?
#
loop_
_entity_poly.entity_id
_entity_poly.type
_entity_poly.pdbx_seq_one_letter_code
_entity_poly.pdbx_strand_id
1 'polypeptide(L)'
;MKVNAITFTEANTNQIQNRNKTDKKRFFSNPSTGDVIYAGLSAAAILGLTAVVVAKQGKIETLRKVIKDDAAISLRKTISNSGEGVEKLLPYKTEKLTENKLYKAFKETGNTFINFLKNTKENAQNIKNFLFSVTADEKAGQDFVKEMLQNPRENVEKLRVLTNKIGGENNLLEWLQAPNGYNDAYGKYIKNLIGNPARKMEDLLSISPNWFLKEFQDIAKSYSFTFGKLPEEFTGIGDYSHFVHWLNNMNFAEKETKMLEYSGKFMHVTRINKGLSGKAPYIIEFNKGKPNEKAFVLKAQQSWGCDTPYAKENLCYKSDSAFMNAQMDYYLTLHNCENSPRFYFYDYNSNSGLYEFQTGKEVHGIENILDANKRLKDMNSLGIYYNDACSCNFIEKDGILKVIDIGDSSFIDPLRPGAKGYNMQTPNWCGVGLPNLSMMLKD
;
A
#
# COMPACT_ATOMS: atom_id res chain seq x y z
N MET A 1 0.11 -28.42 -29.53
CA MET A 1 -1.06 -28.67 -28.64
C MET A 1 -2.07 -27.56 -28.93
N LYS A 2 -3.27 -27.91 -29.42
CA LYS A 2 -4.30 -26.93 -29.83
C LYS A 2 -4.95 -26.31 -28.58
N VAL A 3 -4.97 -24.98 -28.50
CA VAL A 3 -5.73 -24.24 -27.49
C VAL A 3 -7.18 -24.16 -27.98
N ASN A 4 -8.08 -24.87 -27.31
CA ASN A 4 -9.51 -24.70 -27.47
C ASN A 4 -9.94 -23.42 -26.73
N ALA A 5 -10.80 -22.63 -27.39
CA ALA A 5 -11.41 -21.44 -26.83
C ALA A 5 -12.16 -21.74 -25.53
N ILE A 6 -12.01 -20.89 -24.52
CA ILE A 6 -12.84 -20.89 -23.31
C ILE A 6 -13.91 -19.82 -23.49
N THR A 7 -15.16 -20.28 -23.54
CA THR A 7 -16.40 -19.49 -23.60
C THR A 7 -16.71 -18.90 -22.22
N PHE A 8 -17.15 -17.65 -22.15
CA PHE A 8 -17.72 -17.06 -20.95
C PHE A 8 -19.10 -17.67 -20.69
N THR A 9 -19.29 -18.33 -19.55
CA THR A 9 -20.62 -18.67 -19.04
C THR A 9 -21.16 -17.49 -18.23
N GLU A 10 -22.30 -16.96 -18.68
CA GLU A 10 -23.12 -16.01 -17.94
C GLU A 10 -23.47 -16.60 -16.56
N ALA A 11 -23.07 -15.91 -15.49
CA ALA A 11 -23.53 -16.26 -14.15
C ALA A 11 -25.00 -15.84 -14.03
N ASN A 12 -25.86 -16.86 -13.91
CA ASN A 12 -27.31 -16.80 -13.68
C ASN A 12 -27.72 -15.67 -12.71
N THR A 13 -28.32 -14.62 -13.29
CA THR A 13 -29.30 -13.76 -12.62
C THR A 13 -30.56 -14.56 -12.33
N ASN A 14 -30.66 -15.23 -11.19
CA ASN A 14 -31.92 -15.69 -10.63
C ASN A 14 -31.81 -15.94 -9.13
N GLN A 15 -31.91 -14.86 -8.35
CA GLN A 15 -32.52 -14.86 -7.01
C GLN A 15 -32.82 -13.41 -6.58
N ILE A 16 -33.74 -12.76 -7.30
CA ILE A 16 -34.50 -11.63 -6.75
C ILE A 16 -35.81 -12.22 -6.23
N GLN A 17 -35.89 -12.45 -4.92
CA GLN A 17 -37.18 -12.58 -4.25
C GLN A 17 -37.47 -11.30 -3.45
N ASN A 18 -38.42 -10.54 -3.99
CA ASN A 18 -39.38 -9.67 -3.32
C ASN A 18 -38.91 -8.89 -2.08
N ARG A 19 -38.47 -7.65 -2.30
CA ARG A 19 -38.82 -6.54 -1.40
C ARG A 19 -39.52 -5.44 -2.19
N ASN A 20 -40.75 -5.18 -1.79
CA ASN A 20 -41.69 -4.28 -2.42
C ASN A 20 -41.13 -2.85 -2.54
N LYS A 21 -41.36 -2.28 -3.72
CA LYS A 21 -41.14 -0.89 -4.11
C LYS A 21 -41.72 0.09 -3.10
N THR A 22 -40.92 1.07 -2.71
CA THR A 22 -41.36 2.47 -2.63
C THR A 22 -40.27 3.33 -3.24
N ASP A 23 -40.36 3.54 -4.57
CA ASP A 23 -39.50 4.43 -5.33
C ASP A 23 -39.70 5.88 -4.88
N LYS A 24 -38.86 6.35 -3.96
CA LYS A 24 -38.61 7.80 -3.82
C LYS A 24 -37.56 8.19 -4.84
N LYS A 25 -37.99 8.83 -5.94
CA LYS A 25 -37.12 9.53 -6.89
C LYS A 25 -36.18 10.47 -6.12
N ARG A 26 -34.91 10.09 -5.98
CA ARG A 26 -33.85 11.00 -5.52
C ARG A 26 -33.41 11.84 -6.71
N PHE A 27 -33.58 13.15 -6.59
CA PHE A 27 -32.96 14.12 -7.49
C PHE A 27 -31.46 14.18 -7.14
N PHE A 28 -30.60 13.77 -8.07
CA PHE A 28 -29.16 14.00 -7.97
C PHE A 28 -28.90 15.48 -8.27
N SER A 29 -28.32 16.23 -7.33
CA SER A 29 -27.75 17.53 -7.63
C SER A 29 -26.52 17.32 -8.51
N ASN A 30 -26.50 17.97 -9.68
CA ASN A 30 -25.35 17.93 -10.58
C ASN A 30 -24.08 18.39 -9.85
N PRO A 31 -23.01 17.60 -9.82
CA PRO A 31 -21.73 18.05 -9.28
C PRO A 31 -21.20 19.22 -10.11
N SER A 32 -20.49 20.16 -9.47
CA SER A 32 -19.91 21.28 -10.19
C SER A 32 -18.83 20.79 -11.16
N THR A 33 -18.65 21.48 -12.29
CA THR A 33 -17.66 21.11 -13.32
C THR A 33 -16.24 20.98 -12.74
N GLY A 34 -15.90 21.71 -11.68
CA GLY A 34 -14.63 21.57 -10.96
C GLY A 34 -14.48 20.26 -10.17
N ASP A 35 -15.59 19.73 -9.64
CA ASP A 35 -15.60 18.49 -8.83
C ASP A 35 -15.46 17.23 -9.71
N VAL A 36 -15.98 17.29 -10.94
CA VAL A 36 -15.80 16.23 -11.96
C VAL A 36 -14.35 16.22 -12.46
N ILE A 37 -13.70 17.38 -12.54
CA ILE A 37 -12.32 17.50 -13.01
C ILE A 37 -11.33 16.94 -11.99
N TYR A 38 -11.47 17.20 -10.69
CA TYR A 38 -10.47 16.77 -9.69
C TYR A 38 -10.53 15.26 -9.39
N ALA A 39 -11.73 14.69 -9.24
CA ALA A 39 -11.93 13.25 -9.06
C ALA A 39 -11.74 12.46 -10.37
N GLY A 40 -12.16 13.05 -11.49
CA GLY A 40 -11.99 12.48 -12.83
C GLY A 40 -10.53 12.46 -13.28
N LEU A 41 -9.74 13.52 -13.06
CA LEU A 41 -8.32 13.53 -13.40
C LEU A 41 -7.50 12.54 -12.57
N SER A 42 -7.82 12.38 -11.28
CA SER A 42 -7.08 11.46 -10.41
C SER A 42 -7.39 10.00 -10.78
N ALA A 43 -8.67 9.66 -10.98
CA ALA A 43 -9.08 8.31 -11.37
C ALA A 43 -8.72 7.99 -12.83
N ALA A 44 -8.86 8.94 -13.78
CA ALA A 44 -8.51 8.74 -15.18
C ALA A 44 -7.00 8.73 -15.42
N ALA A 45 -6.19 9.50 -14.66
CA ALA A 45 -4.74 9.39 -14.72
C ALA A 45 -4.26 8.04 -14.17
N ILE A 46 -4.83 7.56 -13.06
CA ILE A 46 -4.49 6.25 -12.48
C ILE A 46 -4.95 5.11 -13.41
N LEU A 47 -6.16 5.16 -13.96
CA LEU A 47 -6.67 4.16 -14.91
C LEU A 47 -5.97 4.22 -16.27
N GLY A 48 -5.61 5.42 -16.75
CA GLY A 48 -4.86 5.64 -17.99
C GLY A 48 -3.42 5.14 -17.87
N LEU A 49 -2.73 5.45 -16.77
CA LEU A 49 -1.41 4.88 -16.44
C LEU A 49 -1.51 3.35 -16.35
N THR A 50 -2.54 2.81 -15.70
CA THR A 50 -2.74 1.36 -15.55
C THR A 50 -2.98 0.65 -16.89
N ALA A 51 -3.83 1.18 -17.77
CA ALA A 51 -4.11 0.62 -19.09
C ALA A 51 -2.89 0.68 -20.03
N VAL A 52 -2.11 1.77 -19.97
CA VAL A 52 -0.86 1.90 -20.75
C VAL A 52 0.23 0.95 -20.21
N VAL A 53 0.29 0.74 -18.89
CA VAL A 53 1.21 -0.22 -18.27
C VAL A 53 0.92 -1.65 -18.73
N VAL A 54 -0.34 -2.07 -18.75
CA VAL A 54 -0.75 -3.41 -19.25
C VAL A 54 -0.41 -3.57 -20.74
N ALA A 55 -0.66 -2.56 -21.57
CA ALA A 55 -0.36 -2.61 -23.00
C ALA A 55 1.16 -2.63 -23.31
N LYS A 56 1.99 -1.98 -22.48
CA LYS A 56 3.45 -1.91 -22.67
C LYS A 56 4.23 -3.03 -21.98
N GLN A 57 3.64 -3.72 -21.00
CA GLN A 57 4.26 -4.87 -20.35
C GLN A 57 4.56 -6.01 -21.31
N GLY A 58 3.70 -6.27 -22.30
CA GLY A 58 4.02 -7.25 -23.35
C GLY A 58 5.32 -6.92 -24.10
N LYS A 59 5.64 -5.62 -24.30
CA LYS A 59 6.89 -5.19 -24.95
C LYS A 59 8.09 -5.22 -24.00
N ILE A 60 7.90 -4.88 -22.73
CA ILE A 60 8.98 -4.88 -21.71
C ILE A 60 9.34 -6.29 -21.26
N GLU A 61 8.37 -7.20 -21.12
CA GLU A 61 8.64 -8.62 -20.87
C GLU A 61 9.36 -9.26 -22.04
N THR A 62 9.04 -8.88 -23.27
CA THR A 62 9.80 -9.30 -24.46
C THR A 62 11.25 -8.83 -24.37
N LEU A 63 11.50 -7.58 -23.98
CA LEU A 63 12.86 -7.05 -23.73
C LEU A 63 13.58 -7.77 -22.58
N ARG A 64 12.89 -8.05 -21.47
CA ARG A 64 13.46 -8.77 -20.31
C ARG A 64 13.77 -10.23 -20.65
N LYS A 65 12.91 -10.92 -21.40
CA LYS A 65 13.17 -12.28 -21.92
C LYS A 65 14.34 -12.30 -22.89
N VAL A 66 14.42 -11.33 -23.81
CA VAL A 66 15.58 -11.20 -24.72
C VAL A 66 16.89 -10.97 -23.96
N ILE A 67 16.83 -10.38 -22.76
CA ILE A 67 18.00 -10.17 -21.88
C ILE A 67 18.29 -11.39 -20.98
N LYS A 68 17.27 -12.17 -20.56
CA LYS A 68 17.39 -13.31 -19.63
C LYS A 68 17.55 -14.69 -20.30
N ASP A 69 16.95 -14.91 -21.47
CA ASP A 69 16.90 -16.24 -22.10
C ASP A 69 18.04 -16.40 -23.13
N ASP A 70 19.07 -17.17 -22.77
CA ASP A 70 19.96 -18.01 -23.60
C ASP A 70 20.46 -17.52 -24.99
N ALA A 71 20.56 -16.21 -25.20
CA ALA A 71 21.31 -15.62 -26.30
C ALA A 71 22.58 -14.89 -25.85
N ALA A 72 22.94 -14.93 -24.56
CA ALA A 72 24.08 -14.20 -24.02
C ALA A 72 25.45 -14.67 -24.57
N ILE A 73 25.54 -15.86 -25.18
CA ILE A 73 26.78 -16.39 -25.77
C ILE A 73 26.82 -16.21 -27.30
N SER A 74 25.71 -16.41 -28.01
CA SER A 74 25.65 -16.18 -29.47
C SER A 74 25.57 -14.70 -29.84
N LEU A 75 24.83 -13.86 -29.10
CA LEU A 75 24.83 -12.41 -29.35
C LEU A 75 26.19 -11.78 -28.98
N ARG A 76 26.92 -12.28 -27.97
CA ARG A 76 28.26 -11.77 -27.65
C ARG A 76 29.26 -12.01 -28.78
N LYS A 77 29.15 -13.14 -29.50
CA LYS A 77 29.99 -13.43 -30.68
C LYS A 77 29.61 -12.63 -31.93
N THR A 78 28.32 -12.27 -32.09
CA THR A 78 27.87 -11.45 -33.21
C THR A 78 28.08 -9.95 -32.95
N ILE A 79 27.91 -9.48 -31.70
CA ILE A 79 28.15 -8.09 -31.28
C ILE A 79 29.65 -7.78 -31.16
N SER A 80 30.50 -8.76 -30.83
CA SER A 80 31.96 -8.55 -30.85
C SER A 80 32.50 -8.24 -32.25
N ASN A 81 31.74 -8.57 -33.31
CA ASN A 81 32.15 -8.36 -34.69
C ASN A 81 31.51 -7.11 -35.34
N SER A 82 30.57 -6.42 -34.70
CA SER A 82 29.89 -5.25 -35.29
C SER A 82 30.12 -3.92 -34.56
N GLY A 83 30.87 -3.86 -33.46
CA GLY A 83 31.26 -2.61 -32.80
C GLY A 83 30.10 -1.74 -32.27
N GLU A 84 28.85 -2.19 -32.38
CA GLU A 84 27.66 -1.46 -31.95
C GLU A 84 27.05 -2.14 -30.72
N GLY A 85 27.28 -1.53 -29.56
CA GLY A 85 26.82 -2.04 -28.27
C GLY A 85 25.30 -2.04 -28.12
N VAL A 86 24.81 -2.96 -27.28
CA VAL A 86 23.41 -3.12 -26.84
C VAL A 86 22.77 -1.79 -26.38
N GLU A 87 23.58 -0.80 -26.00
CA GLU A 87 23.17 0.57 -25.70
C GLU A 87 22.43 1.27 -26.86
N LYS A 88 22.65 0.89 -28.13
CA LYS A 88 21.90 1.43 -29.28
C LYS A 88 20.44 0.94 -29.36
N LEU A 89 20.09 -0.11 -28.62
CA LEU A 89 18.73 -0.69 -28.62
C LEU A 89 17.82 -0.08 -27.54
N LEU A 90 18.37 0.72 -26.63
CA LEU A 90 17.58 1.39 -25.60
C LEU A 90 17.04 2.74 -26.12
N PRO A 91 15.76 3.06 -25.90
CA PRO A 91 15.17 4.34 -26.31
C PRO A 91 15.66 5.55 -25.49
N TYR A 92 16.63 5.33 -24.59
CA TYR A 92 17.22 6.32 -23.70
C TYR A 92 18.74 6.16 -23.66
N LYS A 93 19.45 7.27 -23.44
CA LYS A 93 20.89 7.26 -23.25
C LYS A 93 21.20 7.38 -21.76
N THR A 94 22.12 6.55 -21.29
CA THR A 94 22.79 6.74 -20.00
C THR A 94 24.15 7.33 -20.29
N GLU A 95 24.47 8.43 -19.63
CA GLU A 95 25.80 9.05 -19.70
C GLU A 95 26.50 8.78 -18.37
N LYS A 96 27.84 8.69 -18.37
CA LYS A 96 28.58 8.70 -17.11
C LYS A 96 28.24 10.00 -16.36
N LEU A 97 27.89 9.91 -15.08
CA LEU A 97 27.51 11.10 -14.30
C LEU A 97 28.59 12.19 -14.30
N THR A 98 29.86 11.80 -14.33
CA THR A 98 31.01 12.72 -14.43
C THR A 98 31.07 13.49 -15.75
N GLU A 99 30.33 13.06 -16.77
CA GLU A 99 30.25 13.67 -18.09
C GLU A 99 28.89 14.36 -18.31
N ASN A 100 27.86 13.97 -17.54
CA ASN A 100 26.52 14.54 -17.62
C ASN A 100 26.51 16.01 -17.13
N LYS A 101 26.29 16.94 -18.07
CA LYS A 101 26.30 18.40 -17.80
C LYS A 101 25.19 18.82 -16.84
N LEU A 102 24.00 18.23 -16.96
CA LEU A 102 22.86 18.54 -16.09
C LEU A 102 23.15 18.11 -14.64
N TYR A 103 23.81 16.97 -14.45
CA TYR A 103 24.19 16.52 -13.11
C TYR A 103 25.23 17.43 -12.45
N LYS A 104 26.22 17.91 -13.20
CA LYS A 104 27.16 18.92 -12.69
C LYS A 104 26.44 20.19 -12.25
N ALA A 105 25.56 20.72 -13.11
CA ALA A 105 24.76 21.90 -12.79
C ALA A 105 23.88 21.66 -11.54
N PHE A 106 23.25 20.49 -11.44
CA PHE A 106 22.50 20.10 -10.24
C PHE A 106 23.37 20.16 -8.98
N LYS A 107 24.56 19.55 -9.00
CA LYS A 107 25.49 19.53 -7.85
C LYS A 107 25.93 20.94 -7.45
N GLU A 108 26.12 21.85 -8.40
CA GLU A 108 26.46 23.24 -8.13
C GLU A 108 25.31 24.02 -7.48
N THR A 109 24.06 23.67 -7.75
CA THR A 109 22.91 24.40 -7.16
C THR A 109 22.70 24.14 -5.67
N GLY A 110 23.20 23.02 -5.13
CA GLY A 110 22.91 22.61 -3.75
C GLY A 110 21.43 22.34 -3.44
N ASN A 111 20.56 22.30 -4.47
CA ASN A 111 19.13 22.05 -4.32
C ASN A 111 18.80 20.56 -4.28
N THR A 112 17.55 20.25 -3.95
CA THR A 112 16.94 18.93 -4.17
C THR A 112 16.72 18.67 -5.67
N PHE A 113 16.67 17.41 -6.10
CA PHE A 113 16.40 17.02 -7.47
C PHE A 113 15.09 17.63 -7.99
N ILE A 114 14.00 17.56 -7.21
CA ILE A 114 12.70 18.14 -7.63
C ILE A 114 12.79 19.65 -7.81
N ASN A 115 13.47 20.37 -6.91
CA ASN A 115 13.62 21.83 -7.05
C ASN A 115 14.52 22.19 -8.23
N PHE A 116 15.59 21.43 -8.48
CA PHE A 116 16.40 21.58 -9.68
C PHE A 116 15.57 21.37 -10.96
N LEU A 117 14.77 20.30 -11.00
CA LEU A 117 13.89 19.99 -12.14
C LEU A 117 12.84 21.08 -12.36
N LYS A 118 12.25 21.66 -11.30
CA LYS A 118 11.32 22.79 -11.43
C LYS A 118 11.97 23.98 -12.14
N ASN A 119 13.20 24.31 -11.76
CA ASN A 119 13.88 25.54 -12.17
C ASN A 119 14.67 25.43 -13.47
N THR A 120 15.03 24.21 -13.90
CA THR A 120 15.78 24.02 -15.15
C THR A 120 14.92 24.32 -16.39
N LYS A 121 15.56 24.89 -17.41
CA LYS A 121 14.98 25.20 -18.74
C LYS A 121 15.38 24.17 -19.81
N GLU A 122 15.97 23.06 -19.38
CA GLU A 122 16.40 21.97 -20.27
C GLU A 122 15.21 21.30 -20.96
N ASN A 123 15.46 20.78 -22.17
CA ASN A 123 14.43 20.08 -22.93
C ASN A 123 14.14 18.69 -22.34
N ALA A 124 12.96 18.15 -22.65
CA ALA A 124 12.48 16.88 -22.10
C ALA A 124 13.43 15.69 -22.36
N GLN A 125 14.09 15.64 -23.51
CA GLN A 125 15.02 14.55 -23.83
C GLN A 125 16.28 14.60 -22.95
N ASN A 126 16.82 15.80 -22.71
CA ASN A 126 17.95 16.00 -21.80
C ASN A 126 17.57 15.63 -20.36
N ILE A 127 16.37 15.99 -19.92
CA ILE A 127 15.83 15.61 -18.60
C ILE A 127 15.69 14.08 -18.50
N LYS A 128 15.14 13.43 -19.52
CA LYS A 128 15.02 11.97 -19.57
C LYS A 128 16.38 11.30 -19.43
N ASN A 129 17.37 11.71 -20.22
CA ASN A 129 18.73 11.15 -20.15
C ASN A 129 19.39 11.43 -18.78
N PHE A 130 19.17 12.63 -18.21
CA PHE A 130 19.63 12.98 -16.87
C PHE A 130 19.04 12.05 -15.81
N LEU A 131 17.73 11.85 -15.80
CA LEU A 131 17.06 10.97 -14.84
C LEU A 131 17.58 9.53 -14.93
N PHE A 132 17.72 8.99 -16.14
CA PHE A 132 18.32 7.66 -16.34
C PHE A 132 19.77 7.59 -15.90
N SER A 133 20.57 8.64 -16.13
CA SER A 133 21.97 8.68 -15.68
C SER A 133 22.08 8.72 -14.16
N VAL A 134 21.19 9.45 -13.49
CA VAL A 134 21.09 9.51 -12.02
C VAL A 134 20.68 8.15 -11.44
N THR A 135 19.63 7.52 -11.97
CA THR A 135 19.15 6.24 -11.45
C THR A 135 20.03 5.04 -11.82
N ALA A 136 20.85 5.15 -12.87
CA ALA A 136 21.85 4.14 -13.21
C ALA A 136 23.01 4.08 -12.21
N ASP A 137 23.37 5.22 -11.61
CA ASP A 137 24.46 5.31 -10.64
C ASP A 137 24.01 4.89 -9.25
N GLU A 138 24.88 4.18 -8.54
CA GLU A 138 24.55 3.63 -7.23
C GLU A 138 24.32 4.71 -6.17
N LYS A 139 25.20 5.72 -6.10
CA LYS A 139 25.13 6.75 -5.05
C LYS A 139 24.08 7.80 -5.38
N ALA A 140 24.11 8.33 -6.59
CA ALA A 140 23.14 9.32 -7.03
C ALA A 140 21.72 8.75 -7.08
N GLY A 141 21.57 7.48 -7.47
CA GLY A 141 20.28 6.78 -7.45
C GLY A 141 19.74 6.62 -6.03
N GLN A 142 20.58 6.25 -5.05
CA GLN A 142 20.19 6.20 -3.64
C GLN A 142 19.77 7.58 -3.10
N ASP A 143 20.55 8.62 -3.39
CA ASP A 143 20.24 9.99 -2.97
C ASP A 143 18.90 10.46 -3.57
N PHE A 144 18.68 10.18 -4.85
CA PHE A 144 17.44 10.50 -5.56
C PHE A 144 16.24 9.77 -4.97
N VAL A 145 16.34 8.45 -4.77
CA VAL A 145 15.27 7.65 -4.17
C VAL A 145 14.95 8.19 -2.78
N LYS A 146 15.96 8.42 -1.93
CA LYS A 146 15.77 8.95 -0.59
C LYS A 146 14.98 10.27 -0.59
N GLU A 147 15.26 11.18 -1.53
CA GLU A 147 14.47 12.40 -1.70
C GLU A 147 13.02 12.12 -2.12
N MET A 148 12.80 11.17 -3.03
CA MET A 148 11.44 10.80 -3.46
C MET A 148 10.61 10.25 -2.29
N LEU A 149 11.23 9.53 -1.35
CA LEU A 149 10.56 8.95 -0.18
C LEU A 149 10.22 9.97 0.93
N GLN A 150 10.82 11.16 0.91
CA GLN A 150 10.52 12.22 1.90
C GLN A 150 9.12 12.81 1.68
N ASN A 151 8.42 13.22 2.73
CA ASN A 151 7.13 13.93 2.65
C ASN A 151 6.12 13.27 1.70
N PRO A 152 5.58 12.08 2.03
CA PRO A 152 4.71 11.31 1.13
C PRO A 152 3.48 12.08 0.61
N ARG A 153 2.99 13.06 1.38
CA ARG A 153 1.88 13.95 1.00
C ARG A 153 2.18 14.83 -0.22
N GLU A 154 3.45 15.02 -0.56
CA GLU A 154 3.88 15.80 -1.72
C GLU A 154 4.05 14.94 -2.99
N ASN A 155 3.80 13.64 -2.94
CA ASN A 155 4.12 12.75 -4.06
C ASN A 155 3.35 13.04 -5.34
N VAL A 156 2.09 13.46 -5.23
CA VAL A 156 1.30 13.92 -6.39
C VAL A 156 1.98 15.11 -7.07
N GLU A 157 2.53 16.04 -6.29
CA GLU A 157 3.26 17.19 -6.82
C GLU A 157 4.59 16.78 -7.46
N LYS A 158 5.34 15.89 -6.82
CA LYS A 158 6.60 15.37 -7.37
C LYS A 158 6.36 14.67 -8.71
N LEU A 159 5.34 13.81 -8.79
CA LEU A 159 4.95 13.14 -10.03
C LEU A 159 4.55 14.15 -11.10
N ARG A 160 3.76 15.17 -10.76
CA ARG A 160 3.39 16.24 -11.71
C ARG A 160 4.62 16.95 -12.29
N VAL A 161 5.60 17.30 -11.45
CA VAL A 161 6.86 17.92 -11.89
C VAL A 161 7.63 16.98 -12.81
N LEU A 162 7.79 15.71 -12.42
CA LEU A 162 8.50 14.71 -13.22
C LEU A 162 7.82 14.50 -14.57
N THR A 163 6.51 14.28 -14.60
CA THR A 163 5.71 14.13 -15.83
C THR A 163 5.91 15.32 -16.76
N ASN A 164 5.80 16.54 -16.24
CA ASN A 164 5.93 17.75 -17.06
C ASN A 164 7.35 17.90 -17.62
N LYS A 165 8.38 17.67 -16.80
CA LYS A 165 9.77 17.90 -17.18
C LYS A 165 10.35 16.81 -18.06
N ILE A 166 9.90 15.56 -17.91
CA ILE A 166 10.33 14.43 -18.73
C ILE A 166 9.61 14.36 -20.09
N GLY A 167 8.63 15.23 -20.33
CA GLY A 167 7.91 15.32 -21.60
C GLY A 167 6.68 14.40 -21.69
N GLY A 168 6.01 14.16 -20.57
CA GLY A 168 4.72 13.48 -20.49
C GLY A 168 4.76 12.07 -19.90
N GLU A 169 3.57 11.51 -19.72
CA GLU A 169 3.33 10.24 -19.01
C GLU A 169 4.07 9.06 -19.64
N ASN A 170 4.17 9.04 -20.98
CA ASN A 170 4.85 7.96 -21.69
C ASN A 170 6.33 7.84 -21.32
N ASN A 171 7.02 8.98 -21.21
CA ASN A 171 8.42 9.01 -20.81
C ASN A 171 8.59 8.75 -19.32
N LEU A 172 7.65 9.23 -18.48
CA LEU A 172 7.64 8.91 -17.06
C LEU A 172 7.54 7.40 -16.83
N LEU A 173 6.54 6.74 -17.46
CA LEU A 173 6.34 5.30 -17.35
C LEU A 173 7.55 4.50 -17.80
N GLU A 174 8.16 4.92 -18.91
CA GLU A 174 9.39 4.30 -19.40
C GLU A 174 10.52 4.40 -18.38
N TRP A 175 10.76 5.60 -17.82
CA TRP A 175 11.78 5.79 -16.78
C TRP A 175 11.46 5.06 -15.47
N LEU A 176 10.19 4.93 -15.09
CA LEU A 176 9.82 4.17 -13.91
C LEU A 176 10.16 2.68 -14.05
N GLN A 177 9.95 2.09 -15.23
CA GLN A 177 9.95 0.63 -15.41
C GLN A 177 11.19 0.04 -16.10
N ALA A 178 11.91 0.85 -16.87
CA ALA A 178 13.05 0.40 -17.64
C ALA A 178 14.24 0.01 -16.73
N PRO A 179 15.16 -0.85 -17.23
CA PRO A 179 16.46 -1.04 -16.58
C PRO A 179 17.16 0.29 -16.33
N ASN A 180 17.90 0.39 -15.22
CA ASN A 180 18.53 1.64 -14.78
C ASN A 180 17.55 2.82 -14.56
N GLY A 181 16.25 2.57 -14.57
CA GLY A 181 15.20 3.52 -14.25
C GLY A 181 14.91 3.58 -12.74
N TYR A 182 13.83 4.28 -12.38
CA TYR A 182 13.48 4.51 -10.98
C TYR A 182 13.28 3.23 -10.17
N ASN A 183 12.49 2.26 -10.67
CA ASN A 183 12.18 1.05 -9.91
C ASN A 183 13.42 0.16 -9.67
N ASP A 184 14.41 0.22 -10.57
CA ASP A 184 15.67 -0.48 -10.38
C ASP A 184 16.51 0.18 -9.27
N ALA A 185 16.64 1.52 -9.29
CA ALA A 185 17.29 2.28 -8.22
C ALA A 185 16.58 2.09 -6.87
N TYR A 186 15.25 2.12 -6.87
CA TYR A 186 14.42 1.87 -5.68
C TYR A 186 14.64 0.45 -5.14
N GLY A 187 14.62 -0.58 -6.00
CA GLY A 187 14.87 -1.96 -5.60
C GLY A 187 16.25 -2.15 -4.96
N LYS A 188 17.28 -1.51 -5.51
CA LYS A 188 18.64 -1.47 -4.92
C LYS A 188 18.64 -0.78 -3.56
N TYR A 189 17.97 0.37 -3.44
CA TYR A 189 17.84 1.10 -2.18
C TYR A 189 17.16 0.25 -1.10
N ILE A 190 16.05 -0.41 -1.41
CA ILE A 190 15.32 -1.27 -0.46
C ILE A 190 16.14 -2.51 -0.08
N LYS A 191 16.84 -3.14 -1.03
CA LYS A 191 17.72 -4.27 -0.72
C LYS A 191 18.84 -3.87 0.25
N ASN A 192 19.42 -2.68 0.07
CA ASN A 192 20.42 -2.13 0.98
C ASN A 192 19.82 -1.81 2.36
N LEU A 193 18.56 -1.35 2.39
CA LEU A 193 17.83 -1.08 3.63
C LEU A 193 17.58 -2.37 4.43
N ILE A 194 17.06 -3.43 3.78
CA ILE A 194 16.77 -4.74 4.41
C ILE A 194 18.06 -5.42 4.88
N GLY A 195 19.13 -5.33 4.09
CA GLY A 195 20.43 -5.92 4.45
C GLY A 195 21.14 -5.24 5.63
N ASN A 196 20.65 -4.10 6.11
CA ASN A 196 21.28 -3.36 7.20
C ASN A 196 20.78 -3.87 8.57
N PRO A 197 21.65 -4.45 9.42
CA PRO A 197 21.26 -5.06 10.68
C PRO A 197 20.75 -4.07 11.74
N ALA A 198 20.96 -2.76 11.55
CA ALA A 198 20.45 -1.73 12.47
C ALA A 198 19.00 -1.31 12.15
N ARG A 199 18.44 -1.76 11.02
CA ARG A 199 17.09 -1.37 10.57
C ARG A 199 16.00 -2.19 11.21
N LYS A 200 14.82 -1.57 11.31
CA LYS A 200 13.61 -2.14 11.88
C LYS A 200 12.50 -2.20 10.84
N MET A 201 11.45 -2.95 11.14
CA MET A 201 10.26 -3.06 10.27
C MET A 201 9.60 -1.69 10.07
N GLU A 202 9.67 -0.82 11.08
CA GLU A 202 9.25 0.57 11.01
C GLU A 202 9.90 1.34 9.86
N ASP A 203 11.17 1.06 9.52
CA ASP A 203 11.85 1.75 8.43
C ASP A 203 11.17 1.42 7.09
N LEU A 204 10.80 0.15 6.87
CA LEU A 204 10.03 -0.27 5.69
C LEU A 204 8.60 0.28 5.72
N LEU A 205 7.91 0.14 6.86
CA LEU A 205 6.53 0.59 7.02
C LEU A 205 6.39 2.12 7.02
N SER A 206 7.48 2.88 7.15
CA SER A 206 7.48 4.32 6.91
C SER A 206 7.48 4.66 5.41
N ILE A 207 7.91 3.74 4.54
CA ILE A 207 8.00 3.93 3.10
C ILE A 207 6.67 3.57 2.44
N SER A 208 6.17 2.36 2.68
CA SER A 208 4.91 1.84 2.14
C SER A 208 4.28 0.77 3.05
N PRO A 209 2.95 0.51 2.94
CA PRO A 209 2.22 -0.47 3.76
C PRO A 209 2.06 -1.85 3.12
N ASN A 210 2.81 -2.21 2.10
CA ASN A 210 2.55 -3.39 1.26
C ASN A 210 3.82 -4.22 1.01
N TRP A 211 4.46 -4.65 2.09
CA TRP A 211 5.66 -5.50 2.05
C TRP A 211 5.29 -6.98 2.12
N PHE A 212 6.09 -7.87 1.50
CA PHE A 212 5.87 -9.30 1.69
C PHE A 212 6.34 -9.72 3.09
N LEU A 213 5.75 -10.80 3.58
CA LEU A 213 6.06 -11.42 4.87
C LEU A 213 7.55 -11.77 4.98
N LYS A 214 8.17 -12.14 3.86
CA LYS A 214 9.57 -12.56 3.82
C LYS A 214 10.52 -11.43 4.23
N GLU A 215 10.27 -10.20 3.81
CA GLU A 215 11.08 -9.03 4.19
C GLU A 215 11.02 -8.77 5.70
N PHE A 216 9.86 -8.95 6.33
CA PHE A 216 9.73 -8.88 7.78
C PHE A 216 10.53 -9.98 8.48
N GLN A 217 10.42 -11.21 7.99
CA GLN A 217 11.17 -12.36 8.54
C GLN A 217 12.68 -12.18 8.39
N ASP A 218 13.13 -11.60 7.27
CA ASP A 218 14.54 -11.33 7.02
C ASP A 218 15.10 -10.24 7.95
N ILE A 219 14.32 -9.17 8.21
CA ILE A 219 14.68 -8.14 9.20
C ILE A 219 14.67 -8.74 10.62
N ALA A 220 13.65 -9.52 10.97
CA ALA A 220 13.52 -10.15 12.29
C ALA A 220 14.58 -11.23 12.54
N LYS A 221 15.14 -11.81 11.47
CA LYS A 221 15.92 -13.06 11.48
C LYS A 221 15.15 -14.19 12.19
N SER A 222 13.82 -14.21 12.00
CA SER A 222 12.89 -15.07 12.70
C SER A 222 11.60 -15.24 11.90
N TYR A 223 10.96 -16.40 12.00
CA TYR A 223 9.62 -16.62 11.46
C TYR A 223 8.53 -15.88 12.24
N SER A 224 8.84 -15.50 13.48
CA SER A 224 7.97 -14.73 14.36
C SER A 224 8.49 -13.31 14.51
N PHE A 225 7.58 -12.34 14.48
CA PHE A 225 7.93 -10.93 14.64
C PHE A 225 6.76 -10.11 15.17
N THR A 226 7.09 -8.90 15.60
CA THR A 226 6.15 -7.89 16.06
C THR A 226 6.61 -6.53 15.54
N PHE A 227 5.70 -5.60 15.33
CA PHE A 227 6.05 -4.20 15.07
C PHE A 227 5.09 -3.27 15.82
N GLY A 228 5.53 -2.03 16.04
CA GLY A 228 4.84 -1.13 16.95
C GLY A 228 5.26 -1.31 18.41
N LYS A 229 4.57 -0.60 19.30
CA LYS A 229 4.84 -0.59 20.72
C LYS A 229 3.56 -0.89 21.51
N LEU A 230 3.63 -1.92 22.36
CA LEU A 230 2.57 -2.19 23.32
C LEU A 230 2.36 -0.98 24.25
N PRO A 231 1.10 -0.57 24.48
CA PRO A 231 0.77 0.43 25.49
C PRO A 231 1.19 -0.03 26.90
N GLU A 232 1.38 0.92 27.81
CA GLU A 232 1.82 0.63 29.19
C GLU A 232 0.82 -0.24 29.96
N GLU A 233 -0.46 -0.15 29.61
CA GLU A 233 -1.55 -0.94 30.15
C GLU A 233 -1.36 -2.44 29.86
N PHE A 234 -0.69 -2.77 28.75
CA PHE A 234 -0.31 -4.13 28.39
C PHE A 234 1.07 -4.53 28.92
N THR A 235 1.84 -3.62 29.54
CA THR A 235 3.13 -3.96 30.14
C THR A 235 2.93 -4.87 31.36
N GLY A 236 3.64 -5.98 31.44
CA GLY A 236 3.52 -6.92 32.57
C GLY A 236 2.40 -7.95 32.45
N ILE A 237 1.66 -7.98 31.33
CA ILE A 237 0.76 -9.11 31.04
C ILE A 237 1.54 -10.40 30.70
N GLY A 238 2.84 -10.31 30.47
CA GLY A 238 3.69 -11.42 30.04
C GLY A 238 3.65 -11.59 28.53
N ASP A 239 3.48 -12.83 28.07
CA ASP A 239 3.38 -13.17 26.65
C ASP A 239 2.03 -12.66 26.08
N TYR A 240 2.11 -11.64 25.21
CA TYR A 240 0.96 -11.05 24.53
C TYR A 240 0.26 -12.05 23.60
N SER A 241 0.99 -12.91 22.91
CA SER A 241 0.41 -13.92 22.02
C SER A 241 -0.44 -14.90 22.83
N HIS A 242 0.09 -15.34 23.97
CA HIS A 242 -0.64 -16.20 24.90
C HIS A 242 -1.90 -15.52 25.47
N PHE A 243 -1.82 -14.23 25.81
CA PHE A 243 -2.98 -13.44 26.22
C PHE A 243 -4.08 -13.43 25.15
N VAL A 244 -3.74 -13.18 23.89
CA VAL A 244 -4.72 -13.13 22.79
C VAL A 244 -5.34 -14.51 22.56
N HIS A 245 -4.55 -15.59 22.61
CA HIS A 245 -5.08 -16.96 22.51
C HIS A 245 -6.01 -17.31 23.68
N TRP A 246 -5.65 -16.95 24.90
CA TRP A 246 -6.50 -17.09 26.08
C TRP A 246 -7.83 -16.36 25.90
N LEU A 247 -7.80 -15.13 25.38
CA LEU A 247 -9.01 -14.34 25.14
C LEU A 247 -9.90 -14.93 24.04
N ASN A 248 -9.30 -15.46 22.97
CA ASN A 248 -10.04 -16.14 21.89
C ASN A 248 -10.73 -17.43 22.37
N ASN A 249 -10.17 -18.10 23.38
CA ASN A 249 -10.75 -19.29 23.99
C ASN A 249 -11.85 -18.98 25.03
N MET A 250 -12.02 -17.70 25.40
CA MET A 250 -13.12 -17.30 26.27
C MET A 250 -14.45 -17.34 25.53
N ASN A 251 -15.44 -17.94 26.18
CA ASN A 251 -16.81 -17.91 25.67
C ASN A 251 -17.42 -16.53 25.95
N PHE A 252 -17.79 -15.80 24.91
CA PHE A 252 -18.48 -14.51 24.99
C PHE A 252 -19.78 -14.61 24.20
N ALA A 253 -20.89 -14.19 24.80
CA ALA A 253 -22.10 -13.87 24.05
C ALA A 253 -21.89 -12.59 23.22
N GLU A 254 -22.75 -12.36 22.22
CA GLU A 254 -22.69 -11.16 21.38
C GLU A 254 -22.82 -9.90 22.24
N LYS A 255 -21.82 -9.00 22.14
CA LYS A 255 -21.72 -7.73 22.90
C LYS A 255 -21.66 -7.91 24.42
N GLU A 256 -21.32 -9.10 24.91
CA GLU A 256 -21.11 -9.33 26.33
C GLU A 256 -19.84 -8.63 26.80
N THR A 257 -19.94 -7.91 27.91
CA THR A 257 -18.79 -7.36 28.66
C THR A 257 -18.50 -8.26 29.86
N LYS A 258 -17.24 -8.70 30.00
CA LYS A 258 -16.76 -9.45 31.16
C LYS A 258 -15.64 -8.70 31.88
N MET A 259 -15.68 -8.71 33.20
CA MET A 259 -14.54 -8.35 34.03
C MET A 259 -13.60 -9.56 34.07
N LEU A 260 -12.41 -9.44 33.48
CA LEU A 260 -11.43 -10.52 33.44
C LEU A 260 -10.15 -10.12 34.18
N GLU A 261 -9.47 -11.12 34.73
CA GLU A 261 -8.13 -10.99 35.30
C GLU A 261 -7.13 -11.84 34.49
N TYR A 262 -6.02 -11.24 34.07
CA TYR A 262 -4.92 -11.95 33.42
C TYR A 262 -3.59 -11.40 33.92
N SER A 263 -2.71 -12.29 34.40
CA SER A 263 -1.41 -11.92 34.99
C SER A 263 -1.51 -10.82 36.06
N GLY A 264 -2.54 -10.90 36.92
CA GLY A 264 -2.78 -9.91 37.98
C GLY A 264 -3.37 -8.57 37.52
N LYS A 265 -3.74 -8.44 36.23
CA LYS A 265 -4.39 -7.24 35.70
C LYS A 265 -5.87 -7.45 35.44
N PHE A 266 -6.68 -6.56 35.98
CA PHE A 266 -8.12 -6.49 35.77
C PHE A 266 -8.46 -5.63 34.56
N MET A 267 -9.22 -6.18 33.61
CA MET A 267 -9.71 -5.48 32.41
C MET A 267 -11.16 -5.84 32.08
N HIS A 268 -11.98 -4.85 31.72
CA HIS A 268 -13.30 -5.12 31.15
C HIS A 268 -13.14 -5.40 29.66
N VAL A 269 -13.60 -6.56 29.22
CA VAL A 269 -13.48 -6.97 27.82
C VAL A 269 -14.86 -7.16 27.22
N THR A 270 -15.12 -6.47 26.11
CA THR A 270 -16.37 -6.58 25.34
C THR A 270 -16.10 -7.17 23.97
N ARG A 271 -16.74 -8.30 23.62
CA ARG A 271 -16.62 -8.88 22.27
C ARG A 271 -17.64 -8.26 21.32
N ILE A 272 -17.19 -7.59 20.27
CA ILE A 272 -18.08 -7.00 19.26
C ILE A 272 -18.40 -8.06 18.19
N ASN A 273 -19.18 -9.07 18.55
CA ASN A 273 -19.50 -10.16 17.63
C ASN A 273 -20.65 -9.74 16.68
N LYS A 274 -20.36 -9.04 15.58
CA LYS A 274 -21.34 -8.81 14.51
C LYS A 274 -20.94 -9.63 13.27
N GLY A 275 -21.46 -10.85 13.16
CA GLY A 275 -21.46 -11.63 11.91
C GLY A 275 -20.26 -12.56 11.65
N LEU A 276 -20.12 -12.98 10.39
CA LEU A 276 -19.12 -13.95 9.87
C LEU A 276 -17.76 -13.30 9.60
N SER A 277 -17.32 -12.36 10.45
CA SER A 277 -16.00 -11.75 10.27
C SER A 277 -14.90 -12.77 10.57
N GLY A 278 -13.87 -12.79 9.74
CA GLY A 278 -12.65 -13.56 10.00
C GLY A 278 -11.88 -13.11 11.23
N LYS A 279 -12.21 -11.94 11.79
CA LYS A 279 -11.54 -11.33 12.94
C LYS A 279 -12.50 -11.31 14.13
N ALA A 280 -11.96 -11.52 15.32
CA ALA A 280 -12.62 -11.28 16.59
C ALA A 280 -12.21 -9.89 17.11
N PRO A 281 -13.07 -8.87 17.00
CA PRO A 281 -12.84 -7.58 17.62
C PRO A 281 -13.25 -7.61 19.10
N TYR A 282 -12.34 -7.14 19.95
CA TYR A 282 -12.54 -6.96 21.39
C TYR A 282 -12.26 -5.51 21.77
N ILE A 283 -13.14 -4.92 22.57
CA ILE A 283 -12.83 -3.68 23.30
C ILE A 283 -12.24 -4.10 24.64
N ILE A 284 -11.05 -3.58 24.97
CA ILE A 284 -10.36 -3.84 26.24
C ILE A 284 -10.27 -2.52 26.99
N GLU A 285 -10.94 -2.44 28.13
CA GLU A 285 -11.02 -1.24 28.97
C GLU A 285 -10.30 -1.49 30.30
N PHE A 286 -9.26 -0.71 30.56
CA PHE A 286 -8.56 -0.66 31.84
C PHE A 286 -9.11 0.49 32.68
N ASN A 287 -9.21 0.28 34.00
CA ASN A 287 -9.68 1.30 34.95
C ASN A 287 -11.07 1.87 34.60
N LYS A 288 -11.96 1.07 34.01
CA LYS A 288 -13.31 1.49 33.63
C LYS A 288 -14.04 2.20 34.78
N GLY A 289 -14.62 3.36 34.48
CA GLY A 289 -15.32 4.21 35.46
C GLY A 289 -14.40 5.07 36.33
N LYS A 290 -13.09 5.12 36.05
CA LYS A 290 -12.11 5.96 36.77
C LYS A 290 -11.57 7.09 35.88
N PRO A 291 -11.01 8.18 36.44
CA PRO A 291 -10.47 9.29 35.66
C PRO A 291 -9.33 8.92 34.70
N ASN A 292 -8.64 7.80 34.94
CA ASN A 292 -7.57 7.27 34.11
C ASN A 292 -8.01 6.07 33.27
N GLU A 293 -9.29 6.02 32.88
CA GLU A 293 -9.81 5.00 31.98
C GLU A 293 -9.10 5.01 30.62
N LYS A 294 -8.77 3.82 30.13
CA LYS A 294 -8.07 3.60 28.87
C LYS A 294 -8.75 2.47 28.13
N ALA A 295 -9.11 2.72 26.87
CA ALA A 295 -9.79 1.75 26.03
C ALA A 295 -8.98 1.47 24.76
N PHE A 296 -8.95 0.21 24.37
CA PHE A 296 -8.25 -0.28 23.19
C PHE A 296 -9.16 -1.21 22.39
N VAL A 297 -8.89 -1.32 21.09
CA VAL A 297 -9.51 -2.33 20.23
C VAL A 297 -8.45 -3.35 19.88
N LEU A 298 -8.69 -4.62 20.23
CA LEU A 298 -7.90 -5.76 19.77
C LEU A 298 -8.67 -6.43 18.63
N LYS A 299 -8.04 -6.57 17.47
CA LYS A 299 -8.56 -7.39 16.37
C LYS A 299 -7.67 -8.62 16.22
N ALA A 300 -8.18 -9.79 16.60
CA ALA A 300 -7.45 -11.06 16.48
C ALA A 300 -8.03 -11.90 15.33
N GLN A 301 -7.18 -12.50 14.50
CA GLN A 301 -7.67 -13.41 13.46
C GLN A 301 -8.28 -14.67 14.11
N GLN A 302 -9.51 -15.02 13.72
CA GLN A 302 -10.11 -16.31 14.03
C GLN A 302 -9.54 -17.38 13.10
N SER A 303 -9.31 -18.60 13.60
CA SER A 303 -8.77 -19.70 12.81
C SER A 303 -9.69 -20.01 11.62
N TRP A 304 -9.12 -20.03 10.40
CA TRP A 304 -9.82 -20.42 9.17
C TRP A 304 -9.65 -21.91 8.84
N GLY A 305 -9.17 -22.73 9.78
CA GLY A 305 -9.14 -24.19 9.63
C GLY A 305 -8.06 -24.76 8.71
N CYS A 306 -7.02 -23.98 8.33
CA CYS A 306 -5.87 -24.51 7.60
C CYS A 306 -4.54 -24.00 8.18
N ASP A 307 -3.78 -24.92 8.78
CA ASP A 307 -2.53 -24.63 9.50
C ASP A 307 -1.24 -24.89 8.70
N THR A 308 -1.32 -25.00 7.37
CA THR A 308 -0.09 -25.14 6.58
C THR A 308 0.67 -23.82 6.52
N PRO A 309 2.02 -23.83 6.48
CA PRO A 309 2.81 -22.60 6.32
C PRO A 309 2.41 -21.77 5.10
N TYR A 310 2.11 -22.43 3.97
CA TYR A 310 1.65 -21.77 2.75
C TYR A 310 0.25 -21.14 2.89
N ALA A 311 -0.66 -21.80 3.61
CA ALA A 311 -1.97 -21.20 3.90
C ALA A 311 -1.83 -19.99 4.83
N LYS A 312 -0.97 -20.05 5.85
CA LYS A 312 -0.69 -18.93 6.75
C LYS A 312 -0.12 -17.72 6.01
N GLU A 313 0.82 -17.95 5.10
CA GLU A 313 1.37 -16.90 4.24
C GLU A 313 0.29 -16.27 3.34
N ASN A 314 -0.50 -17.09 2.63
CA ASN A 314 -1.58 -16.55 1.78
C ASN A 314 -2.65 -15.82 2.57
N LEU A 315 -2.95 -16.26 3.80
CA LEU A 315 -3.88 -15.58 4.70
C LEU A 315 -3.36 -14.19 5.10
N CYS A 316 -2.05 -14.01 5.25
CA CYS A 316 -1.46 -12.70 5.54
C CYS A 316 -1.63 -11.70 4.39
N TYR A 317 -1.63 -12.17 3.14
CA TYR A 317 -1.79 -11.30 1.96
C TYR A 317 -3.24 -11.13 1.51
N LYS A 318 -4.17 -11.83 2.16
CA LYS A 318 -5.59 -11.69 1.89
C LYS A 318 -6.06 -10.29 2.30
N SER A 319 -6.97 -9.74 1.51
CA SER A 319 -7.74 -8.56 1.89
C SER A 319 -8.36 -8.76 3.26
N ASP A 320 -8.34 -7.70 4.06
CA ASP A 320 -8.92 -7.69 5.40
C ASP A 320 -8.32 -8.68 6.43
N SER A 321 -7.13 -9.21 6.13
CA SER A 321 -6.36 -9.96 7.12
C SER A 321 -5.80 -9.05 8.20
N ALA A 322 -5.60 -9.60 9.42
CA ALA A 322 -5.00 -8.82 10.50
C ALA A 322 -3.60 -8.27 10.15
N PHE A 323 -2.81 -9.02 9.37
CA PHE A 323 -1.49 -8.56 8.90
C PHE A 323 -1.60 -7.39 7.92
N MET A 324 -2.47 -7.50 6.90
CA MET A 324 -2.63 -6.43 5.90
C MET A 324 -3.15 -5.13 6.54
N ASN A 325 -4.15 -5.24 7.41
CA ASN A 325 -4.71 -4.10 8.13
C ASN A 325 -3.64 -3.45 9.01
N ALA A 326 -2.83 -4.25 9.70
CA ALA A 326 -1.76 -3.75 10.55
C ALA A 326 -0.68 -2.99 9.77
N GLN A 327 -0.28 -3.46 8.59
CA GLN A 327 0.69 -2.73 7.77
C GLN A 327 0.16 -1.36 7.32
N MET A 328 -1.11 -1.31 6.86
CA MET A 328 -1.75 -0.06 6.45
C MET A 328 -1.92 0.92 7.61
N ASP A 329 -2.54 0.47 8.70
CA ASP A 329 -2.85 1.35 9.83
C ASP A 329 -1.57 1.80 10.55
N TYR A 330 -0.53 0.97 10.59
CA TYR A 330 0.75 1.40 11.15
C TYR A 330 1.48 2.40 10.26
N TYR A 331 1.49 2.21 8.93
CA TYR A 331 1.98 3.23 7.99
C TYR A 331 1.24 4.57 8.20
N LEU A 332 -0.09 4.55 8.29
CA LEU A 332 -0.88 5.75 8.56
C LEU A 332 -0.54 6.39 9.91
N THR A 333 -0.27 5.57 10.93
CA THR A 333 0.17 6.03 12.25
C THR A 333 1.55 6.69 12.20
N LEU A 334 2.51 6.09 11.51
CA LEU A 334 3.86 6.65 11.33
C LEU A 334 3.83 8.03 10.63
N HIS A 335 2.82 8.26 9.78
CA HIS A 335 2.62 9.51 9.06
C HIS A 335 1.58 10.46 9.71
N ASN A 336 1.16 10.18 10.94
CA ASN A 336 0.18 10.97 11.69
C ASN A 336 -1.11 11.25 10.88
N CYS A 337 -1.66 10.24 10.21
CA CYS A 337 -2.88 10.38 9.44
C CYS A 337 -4.09 10.69 10.34
N GLU A 338 -4.80 11.78 10.09
CA GLU A 338 -5.99 12.14 10.89
C GLU A 338 -7.16 11.18 10.67
N ASN A 339 -7.22 10.54 9.49
CA ASN A 339 -8.33 9.69 9.05
C ASN A 339 -8.24 8.23 9.52
N SER A 340 -7.24 7.85 10.32
CA SER A 340 -7.14 6.50 10.90
C SER A 340 -7.01 6.56 12.43
N PRO A 341 -7.53 5.57 13.17
CA PRO A 341 -7.17 5.33 14.56
C PRO A 341 -5.67 5.13 14.71
N ARG A 342 -5.10 5.50 15.87
CA ARG A 342 -3.72 5.15 16.14
C ARG A 342 -3.57 3.63 16.25
N PHE A 343 -2.65 3.07 15.47
CA PHE A 343 -2.20 1.68 15.59
C PHE A 343 -1.09 1.59 16.63
N TYR A 344 -1.19 0.66 17.57
CA TYR A 344 -0.19 0.47 18.61
C TYR A 344 0.76 -0.67 18.30
N PHE A 345 0.23 -1.86 18.01
CA PHE A 345 1.05 -3.07 18.03
C PHE A 345 0.48 -4.18 17.17
N TYR A 346 1.36 -4.88 16.45
CA TYR A 346 1.05 -6.11 15.74
C TYR A 346 1.87 -7.26 16.32
N ASP A 347 1.22 -8.41 16.48
CA ASP A 347 1.88 -9.68 16.80
C ASP A 347 1.56 -10.74 15.75
N TYR A 348 2.61 -11.28 15.13
CA TYR A 348 2.49 -12.31 14.11
C TYR A 348 1.99 -13.66 14.67
N ASN A 349 2.41 -14.03 15.89
CA ASN A 349 2.08 -15.35 16.45
C ASN A 349 0.58 -15.51 16.71
N SER A 350 -0.03 -14.51 17.34
CA SER A 350 -1.49 -14.46 17.54
C SER A 350 -2.25 -13.89 16.34
N ASN A 351 -1.53 -13.40 15.32
CA ASN A 351 -2.03 -12.67 14.17
C ASN A 351 -3.08 -11.62 14.58
N SER A 352 -2.66 -10.69 15.42
CA SER A 352 -3.53 -9.69 16.01
C SER A 352 -2.95 -8.28 15.97
N GLY A 353 -3.84 -7.30 15.83
CA GLY A 353 -3.51 -5.89 15.88
C GLY A 353 -4.21 -5.21 17.06
N LEU A 354 -3.49 -4.28 17.70
CA LEU A 354 -3.98 -3.45 18.80
C LEU A 354 -4.08 -2.00 18.36
N TYR A 355 -5.25 -1.41 18.58
CA TYR A 355 -5.62 -0.09 18.08
C TYR A 355 -6.14 0.79 19.22
N GLU A 356 -6.05 2.09 19.03
CA GLU A 356 -6.75 3.08 19.84
C GLU A 356 -8.26 2.95 19.67
N PHE A 357 -8.98 2.88 20.79
CA PHE A 357 -10.43 2.96 20.77
C PHE A 357 -10.89 4.36 20.37
N GLN A 358 -11.67 4.45 19.30
CA GLN A 358 -12.23 5.70 18.84
C GLN A 358 -13.61 5.93 19.45
N THR A 359 -13.79 7.14 19.98
CA THR A 359 -15.10 7.68 20.36
C THR A 359 -15.58 8.60 19.25
N GLY A 360 -16.90 8.65 19.03
CA GLY A 360 -17.46 9.57 18.05
C GLY A 360 -18.88 9.18 17.67
N LYS A 361 -19.43 9.89 16.70
CA LYS A 361 -20.76 9.63 16.16
C LYS A 361 -20.67 8.58 15.06
N GLU A 362 -21.67 7.71 15.02
CA GLU A 362 -21.90 6.88 13.83
C GLU A 362 -22.13 7.79 12.63
N VAL A 363 -21.56 7.40 11.50
CA VAL A 363 -21.63 8.17 10.27
C VAL A 363 -22.77 7.65 9.42
N HIS A 364 -23.51 8.55 8.79
CA HIS A 364 -24.56 8.23 7.82
C HIS A 364 -24.27 8.96 6.50
N GLY A 365 -24.82 8.45 5.39
CA GLY A 365 -24.76 9.15 4.09
C GLY A 365 -23.44 8.99 3.30
N ILE A 366 -22.58 8.02 3.66
CA ILE A 366 -21.52 7.55 2.76
C ILE A 366 -22.14 6.45 1.89
N GLU A 367 -22.53 6.82 0.66
CA GLU A 367 -23.28 5.94 -0.24
C GLU A 367 -22.39 5.16 -1.21
N ASN A 368 -21.15 5.61 -1.41
CA ASN A 368 -20.20 5.00 -2.33
C ASN A 368 -18.74 5.36 -2.00
N ILE A 369 -17.82 4.72 -2.71
CA ILE A 369 -16.37 4.86 -2.58
C ILE A 369 -15.89 6.30 -2.87
N LEU A 370 -16.49 7.00 -3.84
CA LEU A 370 -16.08 8.36 -4.19
C LEU A 370 -16.41 9.33 -3.05
N ASP A 371 -17.58 9.20 -2.43
CA ASP A 371 -17.99 10.06 -1.33
C ASP A 371 -17.18 9.81 -0.06
N ALA A 372 -16.80 8.55 0.20
CA ALA A 372 -15.84 8.23 1.25
C ALA A 372 -14.49 8.93 0.99
N ASN A 373 -13.89 8.71 -0.17
CA ASN A 373 -12.54 9.24 -0.46
C ASN A 373 -12.51 10.78 -0.54
N LYS A 374 -13.60 11.47 -0.90
CA LYS A 374 -13.67 12.95 -0.82
C LYS A 374 -13.46 13.48 0.61
N ARG A 375 -13.84 12.70 1.63
CA ARG A 375 -13.72 13.07 3.05
C ARG A 375 -12.43 12.55 3.69
N LEU A 376 -11.71 11.63 3.04
CA LEU A 376 -10.48 11.00 3.53
C LEU A 376 -9.23 11.63 2.87
N LYS A 377 -9.18 12.96 2.82
CA LYS A 377 -8.15 13.69 2.05
C LYS A 377 -6.74 13.40 2.53
N ASP A 378 -6.54 13.32 3.84
CA ASP A 378 -5.23 13.07 4.42
C ASP A 378 -4.75 11.65 4.10
N MET A 379 -5.63 10.65 4.24
CA MET A 379 -5.35 9.28 3.85
C MET A 379 -5.00 9.13 2.37
N ASN A 380 -5.77 9.78 1.48
CA ASN A 380 -5.50 9.78 0.05
C ASN A 380 -4.18 10.46 -0.30
N SER A 381 -3.81 11.54 0.42
CA SER A 381 -2.53 12.22 0.23
C SER A 381 -1.34 11.32 0.58
N LEU A 382 -1.57 10.31 1.41
CA LEU A 382 -0.61 9.26 1.75
C LEU A 382 -0.66 8.07 0.78
N GLY A 383 -1.47 8.13 -0.28
CA GLY A 383 -1.58 7.09 -1.30
C GLY A 383 -2.49 5.92 -0.94
N ILE A 384 -3.24 5.99 0.16
CA ILE A 384 -4.23 4.97 0.55
C ILE A 384 -5.63 5.43 0.14
N TYR A 385 -6.33 4.61 -0.64
CA TYR A 385 -7.67 4.86 -1.14
C TYR A 385 -8.63 3.81 -0.63
N TYR A 386 -9.71 4.27 0.00
CA TYR A 386 -10.69 3.39 0.63
C TYR A 386 -11.59 2.70 -0.39
N ASN A 387 -11.81 1.38 -0.30
CA ASN A 387 -12.73 0.68 -1.23
C ASN A 387 -13.91 -0.04 -0.56
N ASP A 388 -14.06 0.05 0.77
CA ASP A 388 -15.17 -0.63 1.47
C ASP A 388 -16.17 0.36 2.05
N ALA A 389 -16.86 1.09 1.17
CA ALA A 389 -17.79 2.15 1.55
C ALA A 389 -19.06 1.64 2.27
N CYS A 390 -18.91 1.18 3.52
CA CYS A 390 -19.97 0.98 4.49
C CYS A 390 -19.90 2.07 5.55
N SER A 391 -21.02 2.74 5.79
CA SER A 391 -21.13 3.74 6.86
C SER A 391 -20.75 3.20 8.25
N CYS A 392 -20.86 1.88 8.44
CA CYS A 392 -20.49 1.15 9.64
C CYS A 392 -18.98 1.13 9.93
N ASN A 393 -18.15 1.41 8.93
CA ASN A 393 -16.69 1.39 9.04
C ASN A 393 -16.10 2.77 9.40
N PHE A 394 -16.96 3.73 9.76
CA PHE A 394 -16.55 5.09 10.03
C PHE A 394 -17.02 5.57 11.39
N ILE A 395 -16.16 6.36 12.02
CA ILE A 395 -16.48 7.15 13.20
C ILE A 395 -16.11 8.59 12.92
N GLU A 396 -16.99 9.52 13.25
CA GLU A 396 -16.74 10.95 13.10
C GLU A 396 -16.65 11.64 14.47
N LYS A 397 -15.56 12.38 14.67
CA LYS A 397 -15.33 13.18 15.86
C LYS A 397 -14.69 14.50 15.46
N ASP A 398 -15.22 15.60 15.98
CA ASP A 398 -14.72 16.96 15.73
C ASP A 398 -14.59 17.32 14.23
N GLY A 399 -15.48 16.77 13.39
CA GLY A 399 -15.50 16.95 11.93
C GLY A 399 -14.47 16.11 11.17
N ILE A 400 -13.68 15.29 11.87
CA ILE A 400 -12.69 14.38 11.28
C ILE A 400 -13.33 13.00 11.14
N LEU A 401 -13.36 12.50 9.90
CA LEU A 401 -13.81 11.16 9.57
C LEU A 401 -12.65 10.17 9.74
N LYS A 402 -12.83 9.16 10.60
CA LYS A 402 -11.87 8.07 10.80
C LYS A 402 -12.42 6.75 10.26
N VAL A 403 -11.60 6.02 9.51
CA VAL A 403 -11.87 4.66 9.04
C VAL A 403 -11.43 3.68 10.12
N ILE A 404 -12.35 2.88 10.64
CA ILE A 404 -12.03 1.86 11.66
C ILE A 404 -11.83 0.46 11.06
N ASP A 405 -12.11 0.26 9.78
CA ASP A 405 -11.78 -0.98 9.07
C ASP A 405 -11.26 -0.69 7.66
N ILE A 406 -9.93 -0.80 7.50
CA ILE A 406 -9.20 -0.36 6.30
C ILE A 406 -8.86 -1.50 5.34
N GLY A 407 -9.23 -2.74 5.68
CA GLY A 407 -8.61 -3.93 5.10
C GLY A 407 -8.81 -4.16 3.60
N ASP A 408 -9.79 -3.49 3.02
CA ASP A 408 -10.08 -3.52 1.58
C ASP A 408 -9.57 -2.26 0.85
N SER A 409 -8.67 -1.47 1.46
CA SER A 409 -8.12 -0.26 0.84
C SER A 409 -6.95 -0.55 -0.13
N SER A 410 -6.85 0.26 -1.17
CA SER A 410 -5.72 0.20 -2.10
C SER A 410 -4.60 1.13 -1.65
N PHE A 411 -3.34 0.74 -1.89
CA PHE A 411 -2.19 1.63 -1.80
C PHE A 411 -1.58 1.85 -3.20
N ILE A 412 -1.59 3.10 -3.65
CA ILE A 412 -1.18 3.51 -4.99
C ILE A 412 -0.19 4.67 -4.89
N ASP A 413 1.09 4.38 -5.10
CA ASP A 413 2.13 5.38 -5.16
C ASP A 413 3.29 4.95 -6.08
N PRO A 414 3.35 5.47 -7.32
CA PRO A 414 4.42 5.14 -8.27
C PRO A 414 5.84 5.46 -7.80
N LEU A 415 6.02 6.38 -6.85
CA LEU A 415 7.33 6.72 -6.28
C LEU A 415 7.64 5.89 -5.03
N ARG A 416 6.66 5.18 -4.47
CA ARG A 416 6.85 4.34 -3.28
C ARG A 416 6.22 2.97 -3.50
N PRO A 417 6.58 2.27 -4.59
CA PRO A 417 5.97 0.99 -4.83
C PRO A 417 6.35 0.02 -3.71
N GLY A 418 5.46 -0.94 -3.40
CA GLY A 418 5.73 -1.95 -2.39
C GLY A 418 6.79 -2.94 -2.79
N ALA A 419 6.73 -4.12 -2.17
CA ALA A 419 7.68 -5.18 -2.48
C ALA A 419 7.69 -5.50 -3.98
N LYS A 420 8.90 -5.54 -4.56
CA LYS A 420 9.20 -5.73 -6.00
C LYS A 420 8.69 -4.65 -6.98
N GLY A 421 8.32 -3.45 -6.51
CA GLY A 421 7.96 -2.36 -7.43
C GLY A 421 6.48 -2.33 -7.84
N TYR A 422 5.59 -2.94 -7.04
CA TYR A 422 4.15 -3.02 -7.32
C TYR A 422 3.30 -2.12 -6.40
N ASN A 423 2.21 -1.59 -6.95
CA ASN A 423 1.12 -1.01 -6.16
C ASN A 423 0.16 -2.12 -5.73
N MET A 424 -0.46 -1.96 -4.56
CA MET A 424 -1.40 -2.93 -4.04
C MET A 424 -2.83 -2.46 -4.26
N GLN A 425 -3.62 -3.29 -4.93
CA GLN A 425 -5.07 -3.13 -5.03
C GLN A 425 -5.72 -4.35 -4.39
N THR A 426 -6.50 -4.11 -3.34
CA THR A 426 -7.28 -5.16 -2.67
C THR A 426 -8.70 -5.16 -3.24
N PRO A 427 -9.19 -6.27 -3.81
CA PRO A 427 -10.59 -6.35 -4.22
C PRO A 427 -11.48 -6.29 -2.98
N ASN A 428 -12.51 -5.43 -3.02
CA ASN A 428 -13.60 -5.50 -2.04
C ASN A 428 -14.30 -6.85 -2.20
N TRP A 429 -14.35 -7.64 -1.12
CA TRP A 429 -14.97 -8.96 -1.16
C TRP A 429 -16.50 -8.92 -1.01
N CYS A 430 -17.04 -7.78 -0.59
CA CYS A 430 -18.43 -7.52 -0.23
C CYS A 430 -19.20 -6.64 -1.24
N GLY A 431 -18.60 -6.22 -2.36
CA GLY A 431 -19.27 -5.34 -3.34
C GLY A 431 -18.56 -5.19 -4.69
N VAL A 432 -19.25 -4.62 -5.69
CA VAL A 432 -18.77 -4.41 -7.06
C VAL A 432 -17.55 -3.47 -7.06
N GLY A 433 -16.35 -4.04 -7.05
CA GLY A 433 -15.09 -3.31 -7.14
C GLY A 433 -14.83 -2.73 -8.53
N LEU A 434 -14.08 -1.63 -8.59
CA LEU A 434 -13.38 -1.20 -9.81
C LEU A 434 -12.49 -2.36 -10.33
N PRO A 435 -12.33 -2.52 -11.65
CA PRO A 435 -11.60 -3.65 -12.23
C PRO A 435 -10.18 -3.76 -11.66
N ASN A 436 -9.95 -4.93 -11.07
CA ASN A 436 -8.75 -5.36 -10.37
C ASN A 436 -7.54 -5.42 -11.31
N LEU A 437 -6.42 -4.83 -10.91
CA LEU A 437 -5.11 -5.12 -11.51
C LEU A 437 -4.07 -5.35 -10.43
N SER A 438 -4.18 -6.50 -9.76
CA SER A 438 -3.08 -7.10 -9.01
C SER A 438 -2.10 -7.72 -10.01
N MET A 439 -0.96 -7.08 -10.21
CA MET A 439 0.12 -7.65 -11.00
C MET A 439 1.05 -8.47 -10.13
N MET A 440 0.83 -9.78 -10.09
CA MET A 440 1.82 -10.73 -9.64
C MET A 440 2.72 -11.13 -10.81
N LEU A 441 3.99 -10.71 -10.80
CA LEU A 441 5.03 -11.48 -11.48
C LEU A 441 5.56 -12.51 -10.48
N LYS A 442 5.14 -13.75 -10.66
CA LYS A 442 5.86 -14.91 -10.12
C LYS A 442 7.11 -15.08 -10.98
N ASP A 443 8.25 -15.30 -10.33
CA ASP A 443 9.53 -15.63 -10.96
C ASP A 443 9.43 -16.91 -11.80
#